data_AF-A0A6P0M1K7-F1
#
_entry.id   AF-A0A6P0M1K7-F1
#
_cell.length_a   1.000
_cell.length_b   1.000
_cell.length_c   1.000
_cell.angle_alpha   90.00
_cell.angle_beta   90.00
_cell.angle_gamma   90.00
#
_symmetry.space_group_name_H-M   'P 1'
#
loop_
_entity.id
_entity.type
_entity.pdbx_description
1 polymer ?
#
loop_
_entity_poly.entity_id
_entity_poly.type
_entity_poly.pdbx_seq_one_letter_code
_entity_poly.pdbx_strand_id
1 'polypeptide(L)'
;MKRRRVLFVDHAAVLGGAELSLLDLAIAYRDTSEVLLFADGPFRERLEAAQVKVKVIPAPQAILSVRSSGGMSAALKALPPLWWMACRIAAVGREFELVHANSQKAFIAAAIATLMGGPP
;
A
#
# COMPACT_ATOMS: atom_id res chain seq x y z
N MET A 1 -21.14 5.64 16.03
CA MET A 1 -20.18 6.51 15.30
C MET A 1 -19.92 5.91 13.93
N LYS A 2 -20.02 6.69 12.85
CA LYS A 2 -19.73 6.20 11.49
C LYS A 2 -18.21 6.00 11.38
N ARG A 3 -17.74 4.77 11.21
CA ARG A 3 -16.30 4.50 11.02
C ARG A 3 -15.88 5.04 9.64
N ARG A 4 -14.73 5.71 9.59
CA ARG A 4 -14.12 6.22 8.36
C ARG A 4 -13.84 5.06 7.40
N ARG A 5 -13.97 5.32 6.09
CA ARG A 5 -13.53 4.36 5.06
C ARG A 5 -12.04 4.51 4.83
N VAL A 6 -11.27 3.44 5.03
CA VAL A 6 -9.80 3.50 5.03
C VAL A 6 -9.23 2.59 3.95
N LEU A 7 -8.33 3.12 3.13
CA LEU A 7 -7.46 2.32 2.28
C LEU A 7 -6.13 2.13 2.99
N PHE A 8 -5.84 0.92 3.46
CA PHE A 8 -4.52 0.57 3.96
C PHE A 8 -3.62 0.19 2.79
N VAL A 9 -2.37 0.62 2.79
CA VAL A 9 -1.42 0.36 1.69
C VAL A 9 -0.12 -0.21 2.22
N ASP A 10 0.27 -1.37 1.69
CA ASP A 10 1.56 -1.98 1.97
C ASP A 10 2.20 -2.55 0.69
N HIS A 11 3.52 -2.63 0.69
CA HIS A 11 4.32 -3.22 -0.38
C HIS A 11 4.81 -4.63 -0.05
N ALA A 12 4.67 -5.08 1.20
CA ALA A 12 5.35 -6.27 1.71
C ALA A 12 4.75 -7.58 1.21
N ALA A 13 5.63 -8.50 0.80
CA ALA A 13 5.30 -9.92 0.56
C ALA A 13 5.45 -10.76 1.84
N VAL A 14 6.15 -10.25 2.87
CA VAL A 14 6.57 -11.01 4.06
C VAL A 14 5.98 -10.37 5.31
N LEU A 15 5.62 -11.18 6.30
CA LEU A 15 5.12 -10.73 7.60
C LEU A 15 6.28 -10.24 8.49
N GLY A 16 6.29 -8.95 8.82
CA GLY A 16 7.11 -8.35 9.86
C GLY A 16 6.24 -7.68 10.94
N GLY A 17 6.89 -6.94 11.84
CA GLY A 17 6.19 -6.28 12.97
C GLY A 17 5.19 -5.21 12.53
N ALA A 18 5.49 -4.49 11.45
CA ALA A 18 4.59 -3.47 10.90
C ALA A 18 3.35 -4.12 10.26
N GLU A 19 3.51 -5.24 9.57
CA GLU A 19 2.41 -5.98 8.94
C GLU A 19 1.49 -6.62 9.99
N LEU A 20 2.05 -7.11 11.10
CA LEU A 20 1.26 -7.58 12.24
C LEU A 20 0.44 -6.46 12.87
N SER A 21 1.04 -5.29 13.10
CA SER A 21 0.31 -4.13 13.60
C SER A 21 -0.79 -3.67 12.62
N LEU A 22 -0.52 -3.75 11.31
CA LEU A 22 -1.51 -3.41 10.30
C LEU A 22 -2.67 -4.42 10.26
N LEU A 23 -2.39 -5.71 10.47
CA LEU A 23 -3.41 -6.74 10.55
C LEU A 23 -4.45 -6.41 11.63
N ASP A 24 -3.99 -6.01 12.83
CA ASP A 24 -4.88 -5.64 13.93
C ASP A 24 -5.77 -4.44 13.57
N LEU A 25 -5.20 -3.42 12.92
CA LEU A 25 -5.95 -2.26 12.44
C LEU A 25 -6.95 -2.63 11.34
N ALA A 26 -6.54 -3.45 10.39
CA ALA A 26 -7.39 -3.87 9.27
C ALA A 26 -8.56 -4.75 9.75
N ILE A 27 -8.34 -5.61 10.76
CA ILE A 27 -9.40 -6.38 11.42
C ILE A 27 -10.38 -5.43 12.11
N ALA A 28 -9.88 -4.44 12.85
CA ALA A 28 -10.72 -3.46 13.51
C ALA A 28 -11.58 -2.64 12.52
N TYR A 29 -11.14 -2.46 11.27
CA TYR A 29 -11.86 -1.70 10.25
C TYR A 29 -12.45 -2.55 9.12
N ARG A 30 -12.48 -3.88 9.24
CA ARG A 30 -12.79 -4.83 8.15
C ARG A 30 -14.03 -4.52 7.31
N ASP A 31 -15.08 -3.97 7.92
CA ASP A 31 -16.34 -3.65 7.24
C ASP A 31 -16.28 -2.35 6.42
N THR A 32 -15.30 -1.48 6.72
CA THR A 32 -15.13 -0.16 6.12
C THR A 32 -13.74 0.06 5.52
N SER A 33 -12.88 -0.95 5.45
CA SER A 33 -11.54 -0.83 4.90
C SER A 33 -11.22 -1.88 3.83
N GLU A 34 -10.19 -1.56 3.06
CA GLU A 34 -9.52 -2.48 2.14
C GLU A 34 -8.01 -2.34 2.30
N VAL A 35 -7.28 -3.44 2.13
CA VAL A 35 -5.81 -3.43 2.09
C VAL A 35 -5.34 -3.60 0.66
N LEU A 36 -4.63 -2.59 0.15
CA LEU A 36 -3.95 -2.64 -1.15
C LEU A 36 -2.51 -3.11 -0.96
N LEU A 37 -2.18 -4.25 -1.54
CA LEU A 37 -0.84 -4.83 -1.53
C LEU A 37 -0.17 -4.74 -2.90
N PHE A 38 1.10 -4.37 -2.93
CA PHE A 38 1.91 -4.35 -4.17
C PHE A 38 2.74 -5.61 -4.41
N ALA A 39 2.65 -6.59 -3.52
CA ALA A 39 3.23 -7.91 -3.68
C ALA A 39 2.28 -8.95 -3.10
N ASP A 40 2.29 -10.14 -3.70
CA ASP A 40 1.58 -11.29 -3.14
C ASP A 40 2.46 -12.01 -2.11
N GLY A 41 1.84 -12.70 -1.16
CA GLY A 41 2.56 -13.47 -0.14
C GLY A 41 1.77 -13.70 1.17
N PRO A 42 2.41 -14.29 2.20
CA PRO A 42 1.78 -14.68 3.46
C PRO A 42 0.93 -13.61 4.16
N PHE A 43 1.25 -12.32 3.97
CA PHE A 43 0.46 -11.26 4.59
C PHE A 43 -0.96 -11.17 4.01
N ARG A 44 -1.11 -11.34 2.68
CA ARG A 44 -2.42 -11.43 2.02
C ARG A 44 -3.25 -12.57 2.60
N GLU A 45 -2.65 -13.76 2.70
CA GLU A 45 -3.32 -14.96 3.22
C GLU A 45 -3.87 -14.74 4.64
N ARG A 46 -3.09 -14.06 5.50
CA ARG A 46 -3.51 -13.71 6.87
C ARG A 46 -4.67 -12.73 6.90
N LEU A 47 -4.63 -11.70 6.05
CA LEU A 47 -5.70 -10.72 5.94
C LEU A 47 -7.00 -11.36 5.43
N GLU A 48 -6.92 -12.17 4.38
CA GLU A 48 -8.07 -12.89 3.81
C GLU A 48 -8.65 -13.89 4.82
N ALA A 49 -7.81 -14.63 5.55
CA ALA A 49 -8.25 -15.53 6.62
C ALA A 49 -8.97 -14.78 7.76
N ALA A 50 -8.61 -13.53 8.00
CA ALA A 50 -9.27 -12.64 8.94
C ALA A 50 -10.50 -11.90 8.36
N GLN A 51 -10.92 -12.27 7.14
CA GLN A 51 -12.05 -11.69 6.41
C GLN A 51 -11.89 -10.19 6.08
N VAL A 52 -10.66 -9.71 6.00
CA VAL A 52 -10.34 -8.36 5.52
C VAL A 52 -10.37 -8.35 4.00
N LYS A 53 -10.94 -7.29 3.40
CA LYS A 53 -10.87 -7.10 1.94
C LYS A 53 -9.44 -6.78 1.54
N VAL A 54 -8.90 -7.57 0.60
CA VAL A 54 -7.54 -7.38 0.09
C VAL A 54 -7.56 -7.25 -1.42
N LYS A 55 -6.79 -6.30 -1.93
CA LYS A 55 -6.54 -6.12 -3.35
C LYS A 55 -5.05 -6.17 -3.60
N VAL A 56 -4.62 -7.13 -4.42
CA VAL A 56 -3.21 -7.25 -4.80
C VAL A 56 -3.02 -6.70 -6.21
N ILE A 57 -2.12 -5.73 -6.35
CA ILE A 57 -1.67 -5.22 -7.65
C ILE A 57 -0.16 -5.43 -7.71
N PRO A 58 0.31 -6.62 -8.14
CA PRO A 58 1.73 -6.93 -8.13
C PRO A 58 2.51 -5.89 -8.93
N ALA A 59 3.51 -5.30 -8.30
CA ALA A 59 4.42 -4.41 -9.00
C ALA A 59 5.16 -5.21 -10.10
N PRO A 60 5.24 -4.71 -11.35
CA PRO A 60 6.03 -5.35 -12.40
C PRO A 60 7.45 -5.68 -11.95
N GLN A 61 8.02 -6.80 -12.37
CA GLN A 61 9.38 -7.21 -11.98
C GLN A 61 10.44 -6.12 -12.28
N ALA A 62 10.26 -5.37 -13.38
CA ALA A 62 11.10 -4.24 -13.75
C ALA A 62 11.09 -3.10 -12.71
N ILE A 63 10.03 -3.00 -11.91
CA ILE A 63 9.88 -2.05 -10.82
C ILE A 63 10.53 -2.60 -9.53
N LEU A 64 10.41 -3.90 -9.25
CA LEU A 64 10.94 -4.55 -8.05
C LEU A 64 12.48 -4.72 -8.07
N SER A 65 13.10 -4.77 -9.26
CA SER A 65 14.56 -4.92 -9.42
C SER A 65 15.37 -3.69 -9.00
N VAL A 66 14.71 -2.55 -8.75
CA VAL A 66 15.38 -1.33 -8.30
C VAL A 66 15.70 -1.45 -6.81
N ARG A 67 16.87 -2.00 -6.50
CA ARG A 67 17.45 -1.93 -5.15
C ARG A 67 17.97 -0.51 -4.90
N SER A 68 17.68 0.02 -3.73
CA SER A 68 18.28 1.28 -3.25
C SER A 68 19.77 1.04 -2.92
N SER A 69 20.60 0.94 -3.95
CA SER A 69 22.05 1.08 -3.79
C SER A 69 22.35 2.57 -3.79
N GLY A 70 22.88 3.11 -2.69
CA GLY A 70 23.07 4.55 -2.48
C GLY A 70 23.65 5.28 -3.70
N GLY A 71 23.00 6.38 -4.08
CA GLY A 71 23.40 7.24 -5.21
C GLY A 71 22.23 7.91 -5.89
N MET A 72 22.46 9.08 -6.48
CA MET A 72 21.43 9.89 -7.17
C MET A 72 20.82 9.13 -8.38
N SER A 73 21.58 8.25 -9.03
CA SER A 73 21.12 7.42 -10.14
C SER A 73 20.14 6.32 -9.71
N ALA A 74 20.28 5.77 -8.50
CA ALA A 74 19.34 4.78 -7.97
C ALA A 74 18.04 5.43 -7.52
N ALA A 75 18.10 6.65 -6.97
CA ALA A 75 16.93 7.45 -6.65
C ALA A 75 16.09 7.75 -7.90
N LEU A 76 16.73 8.15 -9.02
CA LEU A 76 16.03 8.36 -10.29
C LEU A 76 15.34 7.08 -10.81
N LYS A 77 15.98 5.92 -10.68
CA LYS A 77 15.39 4.64 -11.10
C LYS A 77 14.18 4.21 -10.26
N ALA A 78 14.06 4.73 -9.03
CA ALA A 78 12.91 4.46 -8.16
C ALA A 78 11.68 5.31 -8.48
N LEU A 79 11.82 6.37 -9.29
CA LEU A 79 10.71 7.28 -9.61
C LEU A 79 9.58 6.61 -10.42
N PRO A 80 9.83 5.88 -11.52
CA PRO A 80 8.75 5.24 -12.28
C PRO A 80 7.95 4.21 -11.45
N PRO A 81 8.58 3.31 -10.65
CA PRO A 81 7.90 2.52 -9.63
C PRO A 81 6.93 3.28 -8.74
N LEU A 82 7.43 4.34 -8.10
CA LEU A 82 6.68 5.11 -7.10
C LEU A 82 5.55 5.87 -7.75
N TRP A 83 5.77 6.44 -8.95
CA TRP A 83 4.73 7.08 -9.73
C TRP A 83 3.63 6.09 -10.13
N TRP A 84 3.99 4.90 -10.59
CA TRP A 84 3.01 3.86 -10.92
C TRP A 84 2.22 3.42 -9.67
N MET A 85 2.89 3.22 -8.53
CA MET A 85 2.21 2.93 -7.25
C MET A 85 1.26 4.06 -6.87
N ALA A 86 1.68 5.31 -6.99
CA ALA A 86 0.88 6.49 -6.70
C ALA A 86 -0.38 6.56 -7.58
N CYS A 87 -0.26 6.30 -8.89
CA CYS A 87 -1.42 6.20 -9.79
C CYS A 87 -2.42 5.14 -9.32
N ARG A 88 -1.94 3.98 -8.85
CA ARG A 88 -2.80 2.89 -8.36
C ARG A 88 -3.46 3.24 -7.03
N ILE A 89 -2.71 3.84 -6.10
CA ILE A 89 -3.24 4.33 -4.82
C ILE A 89 -4.29 5.41 -5.07
N ALA A 90 -4.02 6.39 -5.94
CA ALA A 90 -4.97 7.46 -6.26
C ALA A 90 -6.25 6.91 -6.90
N ALA A 91 -6.14 5.92 -7.80
CA ALA A 91 -7.30 5.32 -8.45
C ALA A 91 -8.18 4.53 -7.47
N VAL A 92 -7.58 3.66 -6.65
CA VAL A 92 -8.31 2.85 -5.67
C VAL A 92 -8.82 3.71 -4.51
N GLY A 93 -8.01 4.67 -4.07
CA GLY A 93 -8.28 5.54 -2.93
C GLY A 93 -9.54 6.39 -3.07
N ARG A 94 -10.00 6.69 -4.29
CA ARG A 94 -11.22 7.51 -4.53
C ARG A 94 -12.49 6.97 -3.86
N GLU A 95 -12.54 5.68 -3.55
CA GLU A 95 -13.67 5.05 -2.85
C GLU A 95 -13.60 5.21 -1.32
N PHE A 96 -12.48 5.73 -0.81
CA PHE A 96 -12.14 5.82 0.61
C PHE A 96 -11.98 7.28 1.05
N GLU A 97 -12.00 7.51 2.37
CA GLU A 97 -11.88 8.85 2.95
C GLU A 97 -10.45 9.20 3.37
N LEU A 98 -9.58 8.21 3.53
CA LEU A 98 -8.16 8.39 3.85
C LEU A 98 -7.33 7.18 3.41
N VAL A 99 -6.04 7.41 3.22
CA VAL A 99 -5.02 6.39 2.94
C VAL A 99 -4.10 6.24 4.15
N HIS A 100 -3.92 5.01 4.63
CA HIS A 100 -2.94 4.68 5.66
C HIS A 100 -1.80 3.87 5.04
N ALA A 101 -0.63 4.48 4.91
CA ALA A 101 0.56 3.85 4.36
C ALA A 101 1.40 3.16 5.46
N ASN A 102 1.59 1.84 5.35
CA ASN A 102 2.26 1.02 6.37
C ASN A 102 3.74 0.70 6.06
N SER A 103 4.34 1.36 5.06
CA SER A 103 5.76 1.19 4.72
C SER A 103 6.34 2.45 4.08
N GLN A 104 7.67 2.56 4.03
CA GLN A 104 8.34 3.72 3.44
C GLN A 104 7.95 3.94 1.97
N LYS A 105 7.90 2.87 1.17
CA LYS A 105 7.49 2.96 -0.25
C LYS A 105 6.01 3.32 -0.39
N ALA A 106 5.16 2.72 0.45
CA ALA A 106 3.74 3.07 0.48
C ALA A 106 3.54 4.54 0.87
N PHE A 107 4.32 5.06 1.83
CA PHE A 107 4.22 6.44 2.29
C PHE A 107 4.58 7.42 1.18
N ILE A 108 5.71 7.22 0.51
CA ILE A 108 6.12 8.09 -0.60
C ILE A 108 5.09 8.04 -1.74
N ALA A 109 4.64 6.84 -2.11
CA ALA A 109 3.63 6.68 -3.16
C ALA A 109 2.27 7.28 -2.77
N ALA A 110 1.84 7.15 -1.52
CA ALA A 110 0.61 7.75 -1.00
C ALA A 110 0.69 9.28 -0.99
N ALA A 111 1.81 9.85 -0.55
CA ALA A 111 2.02 11.30 -0.60
C ALA A 111 1.92 11.85 -2.03
N ILE A 112 2.53 11.16 -3.01
CA ILE A 112 2.38 11.51 -4.43
C ILE A 112 0.92 11.34 -4.87
N ALA A 113 0.23 10.27 -4.47
CA ALA A 113 -1.17 10.04 -4.81
C ALA A 113 -2.09 11.17 -4.30
N THR A 114 -1.84 11.69 -3.09
CA THR A 114 -2.57 12.85 -2.54
C THR A 114 -2.33 14.10 -3.39
N LEU A 115 -1.09 14.35 -3.83
CA LEU A 115 -0.78 15.46 -4.76
C LEU A 115 -1.50 15.31 -6.11
N MET A 116 -1.86 14.08 -6.51
CA MET A 116 -2.63 13.78 -7.72
C MET A 116 -4.16 13.88 -7.52
N GLY A 117 -4.63 14.35 -6.36
CA GLY A 117 -6.05 14.42 -6.01
C GLY A 117 -6.64 13.14 -5.41
N GLY A 118 -5.78 12.23 -4.94
CA GLY A 118 -6.18 11.12 -4.08
C GLY A 118 -6.58 11.59 -2.68
N PRO A 119 -7.09 10.68 -1.84
CA PRO A 119 -7.43 11.00 -0.45
C PRO A 119 -6.21 11.45 0.36
N PRO A 120 -6.43 12.12 1.51
CA PRO A 120 -5.37 12.42 2.45
C PRO A 120 -4.73 11.16 3.04
#